data_AF-A0A2V8WHA0-F1
#
_entry.id   AF-A0A2V8WHA0-F1
#
_cell.length_a   1.000
_cell.length_b   1.000
_cell.length_c   1.000
_cell.angle_alpha   90.00
_cell.angle_beta   90.00
_cell.angle_gamma   90.00
#
_symmetry.space_group_name_H-M   'P 1'
#
loop_
_entity.id
_entity.type
_entity.pdbx_description
1 polymer ?
#
loop_
_entity_poly.entity_id
_entity_poly.type
_entity_poly.pdbx_seq_one_letter_code
_entity_poly.pdbx_strand_id
1 'polypeptide(L)'
;MDKNEVMKWLKRRGTRRTVEGLPRYGIEAKHAFGVTMGALLSLRKRLGKDHALSLALWESGWYEARLLAALIGDPQRVTRRQMNAWAASFENWGDCDTVCFHLFERTPFAWEKVRQWSGSPRPFVKRGAFALMACLALHDKAAPDKSFLPAGLVACLRPRKTFAQLWQTPDLTGKMDPGDRR
;
A
#
# COMPACT_ATOMS: atom_id res chain seq x y z
N MET A 1 -18.02 9.47 16.97
CA MET A 1 -16.71 9.89 17.51
C MET A 1 -16.07 10.81 16.48
N ASP A 2 -15.48 11.91 16.91
CA ASP A 2 -14.75 12.81 16.01
C ASP A 2 -13.29 12.35 15.77
N LYS A 3 -12.57 13.07 14.90
CA LYS A 3 -11.15 12.78 14.60
C LYS A 3 -10.29 12.75 15.87
N ASN A 4 -10.45 13.72 16.75
CA ASN A 4 -9.60 13.87 17.94
C ASN A 4 -9.84 12.73 18.93
N GLU A 5 -11.09 12.34 19.12
CA GLU A 5 -11.46 11.20 19.95
C GLU A 5 -10.88 9.89 19.41
N VAL A 6 -10.94 9.68 18.09
CA VAL A 6 -10.33 8.50 17.44
C VAL A 6 -8.82 8.51 17.60
N MET A 7 -8.15 9.63 17.36
CA MET A 7 -6.69 9.73 17.53
C MET A 7 -6.28 9.48 18.99
N LYS A 8 -7.03 10.00 19.97
CA LYS A 8 -6.82 9.69 21.39
C LYS A 8 -7.04 8.21 21.70
N TRP A 9 -8.06 7.58 21.08
CA TRP A 9 -8.30 6.15 21.24
C TRP A 9 -7.14 5.32 20.69
N LEU A 10 -6.66 5.64 19.48
CA LEU A 10 -5.53 4.96 18.84
C LEU A 10 -4.28 5.06 19.73
N LYS A 11 -3.97 6.27 20.21
CA LYS A 11 -2.83 6.50 21.11
C LYS A 11 -2.92 5.70 22.40
N ARG A 12 -4.10 5.61 23.03
CA ARG A 12 -4.30 4.82 24.27
C ARG A 12 -4.23 3.32 24.04
N ARG A 13 -4.65 2.85 22.86
CA ARG A 13 -4.69 1.42 22.54
C ARG A 13 -3.34 0.90 22.03
N GLY A 14 -2.53 1.79 21.47
CA GLY A 14 -1.24 1.49 20.89
C GLY A 14 -0.21 1.04 21.92
N THR A 15 0.71 0.18 21.51
CA THR A 15 1.82 -0.27 22.36
C THR A 15 3.16 -0.17 21.65
N ARG A 16 4.21 0.17 22.40
CA ARG A 16 5.58 0.22 21.89
C ARG A 16 6.03 -1.11 21.29
N ARG A 17 5.69 -2.23 21.94
CA ARG A 17 5.98 -3.59 21.44
C ARG A 17 5.38 -3.83 20.05
N THR A 18 4.17 -3.34 19.78
CA THR A 18 3.57 -3.48 18.45
C THR A 18 4.30 -2.63 17.42
N VAL A 19 4.70 -1.39 17.76
CA VAL A 19 5.52 -0.55 16.87
C VAL A 19 6.85 -1.23 16.54
N GLU A 20 7.56 -1.74 17.55
CA GLU A 20 8.83 -2.47 17.39
C GLU A 20 8.70 -3.76 16.58
N GLY A 21 7.49 -4.32 16.48
CA GLY A 21 7.19 -5.48 15.64
C GLY A 21 6.95 -5.17 14.17
N LEU A 22 6.65 -3.92 13.80
CA LEU A 22 6.34 -3.54 12.40
C LEU A 22 7.50 -3.84 11.42
N PRO A 23 8.77 -3.59 11.75
CA PRO A 23 9.90 -3.87 10.83
C PRO A 23 10.04 -5.34 10.47
N ARG A 24 9.63 -6.28 11.36
CA ARG A 24 9.61 -7.72 11.04
C ARG A 24 8.76 -8.04 9.82
N TYR A 25 7.74 -7.21 9.57
CA TYR A 25 6.84 -7.33 8.43
C TYR A 25 7.25 -6.40 7.27
N GLY A 26 8.40 -5.73 7.32
CA GLY A 26 8.80 -4.73 6.33
C GLY A 26 7.89 -3.50 6.30
N ILE A 27 7.25 -3.18 7.43
CA ILE A 27 6.41 -2.00 7.57
C ILE A 27 7.24 -0.91 8.24
N GLU A 28 7.58 0.10 7.44
CA GLU A 28 8.14 1.35 7.91
C GLU A 28 7.06 2.43 7.84
N ALA A 29 6.85 3.14 8.94
CA ALA A 29 5.89 4.22 9.03
C ALA A 29 6.51 5.37 9.79
N LYS A 30 6.34 6.60 9.29
CA LYS A 30 6.88 7.80 9.96
C LYS A 30 6.26 7.99 11.35
N HIS A 31 4.96 7.69 11.46
CA HIS A 31 4.20 7.79 12.69
C HIS A 31 3.31 6.56 12.86
N ALA A 32 3.48 5.83 13.96
CA ALA A 32 2.69 4.66 14.29
C ALA A 32 2.37 4.64 15.78
N PHE A 33 1.13 4.30 16.13
CA PHE A 33 0.70 4.11 17.52
C PHE A 33 0.99 2.67 18.01
N GLY A 34 1.07 1.70 17.10
CA GLY A 34 1.20 0.29 17.44
C GLY A 34 -0.13 -0.34 17.83
N VAL A 35 -1.18 -0.11 17.04
CA VAL A 35 -2.51 -0.72 17.26
C VAL A 35 -2.67 -1.91 16.34
N THR A 36 -3.12 -3.04 16.88
CA THR A 36 -3.34 -4.26 16.07
C THR A 36 -4.52 -4.11 15.12
N MET A 37 -4.46 -4.75 13.95
CA MET A 37 -5.57 -4.78 12.99
C MET A 37 -6.89 -5.27 13.63
N GLY A 38 -6.83 -6.28 14.53
CA GLY A 38 -8.00 -6.76 15.25
C GLY A 38 -8.68 -5.70 16.13
N ALA A 39 -7.88 -4.83 16.77
CA ALA A 39 -8.43 -3.70 17.54
C ALA A 39 -9.05 -2.65 16.61
N LEU A 40 -8.44 -2.37 15.45
CA LEU A 40 -9.01 -1.45 14.45
C LEU A 40 -10.34 -1.97 13.89
N LEU A 41 -10.43 -3.26 13.57
CA LEU A 41 -11.67 -3.90 13.12
C LEU A 41 -12.77 -3.84 14.19
N SER A 42 -12.40 -3.97 15.46
CA SER A 42 -13.34 -3.80 16.58
C SER A 42 -13.84 -2.37 16.69
N LEU A 43 -12.97 -1.36 16.52
CA LEU A 43 -13.37 0.04 16.49
C LEU A 43 -14.24 0.36 15.28
N ARG A 44 -13.87 -0.13 14.09
CA ARG A 44 -14.67 0.00 12.85
C ARG A 44 -16.12 -0.41 13.05
N LYS A 45 -16.38 -1.54 13.72
CA LYS A 45 -17.74 -2.02 14.00
C LYS A 45 -18.58 -0.99 14.79
N ARG A 46 -17.95 -0.21 15.67
CA ARG A 46 -18.62 0.82 16.47
C ARG A 46 -18.83 2.13 15.70
N LEU A 47 -17.89 2.47 14.81
CA LEU A 47 -17.95 3.70 14.02
C LEU A 47 -18.90 3.59 12.81
N GLY A 48 -18.95 2.41 12.18
CA GLY A 48 -19.64 2.25 10.90
C GLY A 48 -18.88 2.92 9.75
N LYS A 49 -19.61 3.29 8.69
CA LYS A 49 -19.05 4.07 7.57
C LYS A 49 -19.15 5.56 7.88
N ASP A 50 -18.03 6.26 7.74
CA ASP A 50 -17.96 7.72 7.83
C ASP A 50 -16.85 8.22 6.90
N HIS A 51 -17.26 8.76 5.75
CA HIS A 51 -16.31 9.23 4.74
C HIS A 51 -15.60 10.53 5.15
N ALA A 52 -16.26 11.42 5.90
CA ALA A 52 -15.63 12.66 6.34
C ALA A 52 -14.53 12.37 7.38
N LEU A 53 -14.83 11.50 8.34
CA LEU A 53 -13.84 11.01 9.30
C LEU A 53 -12.72 10.22 8.61
N SER A 54 -13.04 9.39 7.62
CA SER A 54 -12.06 8.66 6.81
C SER A 54 -11.01 9.59 6.19
N LEU A 55 -11.45 10.64 5.49
CA LEU A 55 -10.55 11.65 4.90
C LEU A 55 -9.68 12.31 5.97
N ALA A 56 -10.30 12.74 7.08
CA ALA A 56 -9.62 13.44 8.15
C ALA A 56 -8.58 12.57 8.88
N LEU A 57 -8.84 11.27 9.00
CA LEU A 57 -7.89 10.28 9.56
C LEU A 57 -6.73 10.00 8.61
N TRP A 58 -6.99 9.89 7.30
CA TRP A 58 -5.94 9.69 6.30
C TRP A 58 -4.92 10.84 6.33
N GLU A 59 -5.43 12.07 6.35
CA GLU A 59 -4.62 13.29 6.41
C GLU A 59 -3.75 13.40 7.67
N SER A 60 -4.07 12.66 8.74
CA SER A 60 -3.24 12.67 9.95
C SER A 60 -1.84 12.10 9.73
N GLY A 61 -1.65 11.27 8.70
CA GLY A 61 -0.37 10.63 8.39
C GLY A 61 0.03 9.50 9.35
N TRP A 62 -0.78 9.19 10.37
CA TRP A 62 -0.51 8.07 11.27
C TRP A 62 -0.92 6.75 10.63
N TYR A 63 -0.04 5.75 10.72
CA TYR A 63 -0.23 4.46 10.08
C TYR A 63 -1.58 3.83 10.38
N GLU A 64 -1.91 3.62 11.66
CA GLU A 64 -3.17 2.97 12.04
C GLU A 64 -4.40 3.87 11.81
N ALA A 65 -4.21 5.19 11.77
CA ALA A 65 -5.29 6.11 11.37
C ALA A 65 -5.61 5.96 9.88
N ARG A 66 -4.59 5.79 9.01
CA ARG A 66 -4.79 5.49 7.58
C ARG A 66 -5.44 4.12 7.37
N LEU A 67 -5.06 3.10 8.14
CA LEU A 67 -5.72 1.80 8.09
C LEU A 67 -7.20 1.92 8.48
N LEU A 68 -7.50 2.62 9.58
CA LEU A 68 -8.87 2.86 10.00
C LEU A 68 -9.66 3.68 8.98
N ALA A 69 -9.05 4.68 8.35
CA ALA A 69 -9.64 5.47 7.29
C ALA A 69 -10.14 4.59 6.14
N ALA A 70 -9.31 3.64 5.68
CA ALA A 70 -9.71 2.66 4.66
C ALA A 70 -10.90 1.80 5.10
N LEU A 71 -10.91 1.40 6.37
CA LEU A 71 -11.92 0.52 6.95
C LEU A 71 -13.31 1.17 7.11
N ILE A 72 -13.37 2.49 7.31
CA ILE A 72 -14.63 3.23 7.53
C ILE A 72 -15.04 4.09 6.34
N GLY A 73 -14.19 4.19 5.30
CA GLY A 73 -14.48 4.98 4.11
C GLY A 73 -15.72 4.45 3.37
N ASP A 74 -16.54 5.38 2.87
CA ASP A 74 -17.64 5.02 1.98
C ASP A 74 -17.15 4.97 0.52
N PRO A 75 -17.12 3.78 -0.12
CA PRO A 75 -16.65 3.65 -1.50
C PRO A 75 -17.50 4.42 -2.52
N GLN A 76 -18.79 4.66 -2.26
CA GLN A 76 -19.66 5.41 -3.17
C GLN A 76 -19.29 6.89 -3.24
N ARG A 77 -18.59 7.40 -2.23
CA ARG A 77 -18.15 8.80 -2.13
C ARG A 77 -16.69 8.98 -2.52
N VAL A 78 -15.95 7.88 -2.75
CA VAL A 78 -14.54 7.95 -3.16
C VAL A 78 -14.45 8.50 -4.58
N THR A 79 -13.57 9.47 -4.77
CA THR A 79 -13.32 10.07 -6.08
C THR A 79 -12.00 9.56 -6.69
N ARG A 80 -11.88 9.63 -8.02
CA ARG A 80 -10.60 9.38 -8.71
C ARG A 80 -9.45 10.21 -8.17
N ARG A 81 -9.73 11.47 -7.79
CA ARG A 81 -8.75 12.40 -7.21
C ARG A 81 -8.27 11.90 -5.84
N GLN A 82 -9.19 11.48 -4.97
CA GLN A 82 -8.85 10.87 -3.69
C GLN A 82 -7.98 9.64 -3.87
N MET A 83 -8.37 8.71 -4.76
CA MET A 83 -7.60 7.50 -5.01
C MET A 83 -6.17 7.82 -5.43
N ASN A 84 -5.98 8.73 -6.38
CA ASN A 84 -4.65 9.14 -6.84
C ASN A 84 -3.83 9.82 -5.73
N ALA A 85 -4.47 10.69 -4.93
CA ALA A 85 -3.82 11.38 -3.81
C ALA A 85 -3.35 10.38 -2.75
N TRP A 86 -4.22 9.44 -2.36
CA TRP A 86 -3.90 8.41 -1.38
C TRP A 86 -2.79 7.49 -1.90
N ALA A 87 -2.89 7.01 -3.15
CA ALA A 87 -1.86 6.17 -3.75
C ALA A 87 -0.48 6.85 -3.84
N ALA A 88 -0.45 8.16 -4.08
CA ALA A 88 0.79 8.93 -4.05
C ALA A 88 1.39 9.08 -2.64
N SER A 89 0.56 8.93 -1.59
CA SER A 89 0.95 9.11 -0.19
C SER A 89 1.25 7.81 0.59
N PHE A 90 1.08 6.64 -0.03
CA PHE A 90 1.41 5.36 0.59
C PHE A 90 2.85 5.33 1.08
N GLU A 91 3.05 4.88 2.31
CA GLU A 91 4.38 4.80 2.94
C GLU A 91 4.92 3.38 2.96
N ASN A 92 4.04 2.38 2.99
CA ASN A 92 4.44 0.98 3.03
C ASN A 92 3.40 0.10 2.31
N TRP A 93 3.63 -1.21 2.33
CA TRP A 93 2.67 -2.14 1.73
C TRP A 93 1.38 -2.26 2.54
N GLY A 94 1.41 -2.05 3.85
CA GLY A 94 0.26 -2.25 4.72
C GLY A 94 -0.85 -1.21 4.54
N ASP A 95 -0.51 0.08 4.42
CA ASP A 95 -1.51 1.12 4.13
C ASP A 95 -2.01 1.04 2.69
N CYS A 96 -1.11 0.78 1.73
CA CYS A 96 -1.45 0.47 0.34
C CYS A 96 -2.47 -0.66 0.23
N ASP A 97 -2.17 -1.84 0.77
CA ASP A 97 -2.97 -3.04 0.58
C ASP A 97 -4.30 -2.92 1.34
N THR A 98 -4.29 -2.41 2.58
CA THR A 98 -5.52 -2.22 3.37
C THR A 98 -6.54 -1.34 2.63
N VAL A 99 -6.07 -0.24 2.02
CA VAL A 99 -6.94 0.65 1.23
C VAL A 99 -7.49 -0.06 -0.01
N CYS A 100 -6.65 -0.84 -0.71
CA CYS A 100 -7.08 -1.58 -1.89
C CYS A 100 -8.19 -2.59 -1.55
N PHE A 101 -7.96 -3.39 -0.51
CA PHE A 101 -8.84 -4.49 -0.08
C PHE A 101 -10.12 -4.04 0.63
N HIS A 102 -10.13 -2.88 1.29
CA HIS A 102 -11.28 -2.47 2.09
C HIS A 102 -12.08 -1.30 1.51
N LEU A 103 -11.49 -0.53 0.61
CA LEU A 103 -12.13 0.66 0.06
C LEU A 103 -12.13 0.68 -1.47
N PHE A 104 -10.95 0.63 -2.10
CA PHE A 104 -10.83 0.93 -3.53
C PHE A 104 -11.42 -0.12 -4.45
N GLU A 105 -11.35 -1.41 -4.10
CA GLU A 105 -11.96 -2.50 -4.90
C GLU A 105 -13.47 -2.29 -5.12
N ARG A 106 -14.13 -1.60 -4.19
CA ARG A 106 -15.60 -1.41 -4.16
C ARG A 106 -16.03 -0.14 -4.90
N THR A 107 -15.08 0.58 -5.48
CA THR A 107 -15.34 1.79 -6.25
C THR A 107 -15.55 1.43 -7.72
N PRO A 108 -16.36 2.20 -8.48
CA PRO A 108 -16.52 1.99 -9.92
C PRO A 108 -15.25 2.28 -10.72
N PHE A 109 -14.19 2.79 -10.08
CA PHE A 109 -12.94 3.21 -10.72
C PHE A 109 -11.83 2.17 -10.57
N ALA A 110 -12.07 1.04 -9.90
CA ALA A 110 -11.01 0.09 -9.52
C ALA A 110 -10.19 -0.38 -10.74
N TRP A 111 -10.86 -0.89 -11.77
CA TRP A 111 -10.23 -1.33 -13.02
C TRP A 111 -9.51 -0.22 -13.80
N GLU A 112 -10.07 1.00 -13.78
CA GLU A 112 -9.41 2.18 -14.36
C GLU A 112 -8.08 2.44 -13.66
N LYS A 113 -8.06 2.39 -12.32
CA LYS A 113 -6.86 2.63 -11.52
C LYS A 113 -5.82 1.53 -11.62
N VAL A 114 -6.23 0.27 -11.75
CA VAL A 114 -5.29 -0.82 -12.07
C VAL A 114 -4.53 -0.53 -13.36
N ARG A 115 -5.23 -0.15 -14.44
CA ARG A 115 -4.60 0.20 -15.72
C ARG A 115 -3.71 1.43 -15.59
N GLN A 116 -4.21 2.48 -14.95
CA GLN A 116 -3.46 3.73 -14.79
C GLN A 116 -2.18 3.54 -13.96
N TRP A 117 -2.28 2.88 -12.80
CA TRP A 117 -1.20 2.83 -11.83
C TRP A 117 -0.14 1.78 -12.16
N SER A 118 -0.47 0.74 -12.93
CA SER A 118 0.49 -0.32 -13.27
C SER A 118 1.73 0.23 -14.00
N GLY A 119 1.54 1.19 -14.91
CA GLY A 119 2.62 1.88 -15.62
C GLY A 119 3.37 2.95 -14.82
N SER A 120 2.98 3.23 -13.57
CA SER A 120 3.57 4.31 -12.78
C SER A 120 5.05 4.03 -12.45
N PRO A 121 5.97 5.00 -12.56
CA PRO A 121 7.35 4.83 -12.09
C PRO A 121 7.46 4.85 -10.56
N ARG A 122 6.42 5.30 -9.85
CA ARG A 122 6.42 5.38 -8.38
C ARG A 122 6.11 3.99 -7.79
N PRO A 123 7.03 3.39 -6.99
CA PRO A 123 6.89 2.00 -6.55
C PRO A 123 5.57 1.68 -5.84
N PHE A 124 5.13 2.50 -4.89
CA PHE A 124 3.87 2.23 -4.16
C PHE A 124 2.60 2.51 -4.96
N VAL A 125 2.64 3.47 -5.90
CA VAL A 125 1.52 3.65 -6.84
C VAL A 125 1.40 2.41 -7.72
N LYS A 126 2.52 1.92 -8.26
CA LYS A 126 2.58 0.68 -9.03
C LYS A 126 2.13 -0.53 -8.19
N ARG A 127 2.57 -0.65 -6.94
CA ARG A 127 2.10 -1.68 -6.01
C ARG A 127 0.59 -1.60 -5.85
N GLY A 128 0.02 -0.41 -5.67
CA GLY A 128 -1.42 -0.19 -5.56
C GLY A 128 -2.20 -0.79 -6.74
N ALA A 129 -1.69 -0.72 -7.98
CA ALA A 129 -2.31 -1.42 -9.11
C ALA A 129 -2.34 -2.94 -8.92
N PHE A 130 -1.22 -3.54 -8.52
CA PHE A 130 -1.14 -4.99 -8.34
C PHE A 130 -1.97 -5.49 -7.15
N ALA A 131 -1.95 -4.76 -6.03
CA ALA A 131 -2.78 -5.06 -4.86
C ALA A 131 -4.27 -4.96 -5.23
N LEU A 132 -4.68 -3.88 -5.90
CA LEU A 132 -6.07 -3.69 -6.33
C LEU A 132 -6.51 -4.73 -7.36
N MET A 133 -5.63 -5.14 -8.28
CA MET A 133 -5.90 -6.23 -9.21
C MET A 133 -6.09 -7.57 -8.50
N ALA A 134 -5.27 -7.87 -7.49
CA ALA A 134 -5.44 -9.08 -6.68
C ALA A 134 -6.78 -9.07 -5.91
N CYS A 135 -7.20 -7.90 -5.40
CA CYS A 135 -8.52 -7.73 -4.79
C CYS A 135 -9.65 -8.09 -5.77
N LEU A 136 -9.58 -7.53 -6.98
CA LEU A 136 -10.56 -7.77 -8.04
C LEU A 136 -10.57 -9.24 -8.49
N ALA A 137 -9.42 -9.90 -8.60
CA ALA A 137 -9.36 -11.33 -8.91
C ALA A 137 -10.08 -12.19 -7.86
N LEU A 138 -9.98 -11.80 -6.59
CA LEU A 138 -10.63 -12.51 -5.49
C LEU A 138 -12.14 -12.24 -5.44
N HIS A 139 -12.58 -10.99 -5.66
CA HIS A 139 -13.94 -10.56 -5.34
C HIS A 139 -14.83 -10.20 -6.53
N ASP A 140 -14.26 -9.81 -7.68
CA ASP A 140 -15.00 -9.52 -8.91
C ASP A 140 -15.20 -10.81 -9.74
N LYS A 141 -16.13 -11.65 -9.29
CA LYS A 141 -16.44 -12.93 -9.96
C LYS A 141 -17.08 -12.78 -11.35
N ALA A 142 -17.50 -11.57 -11.70
CA ALA A 142 -18.09 -11.26 -12.99
C ALA A 142 -17.05 -10.82 -14.03
N ALA A 143 -15.86 -10.41 -13.60
CA ALA A 143 -14.81 -10.00 -14.52
C ALA A 143 -14.34 -11.17 -15.38
N PRO A 144 -14.36 -11.06 -16.72
CA PRO A 144 -13.80 -12.09 -17.57
C PRO A 144 -12.28 -12.12 -17.46
N ASP A 145 -11.65 -13.31 -17.59
CA ASP A 145 -10.20 -13.51 -17.48
C ASP A 145 -9.38 -12.52 -18.31
N LYS A 146 -9.87 -12.13 -19.49
CA LYS A 146 -9.25 -11.12 -20.36
C LYS A 146 -9.03 -9.76 -19.69
N SER A 147 -9.79 -9.42 -18.66
CA SER A 147 -9.62 -8.20 -17.87
C SER A 147 -8.33 -8.21 -17.07
N PHE A 148 -7.84 -9.40 -16.72
CA PHE A 148 -6.57 -9.64 -16.04
C PHE A 148 -5.41 -9.87 -17.03
N LEU A 149 -5.72 -10.09 -18.32
CA LEU A 149 -4.71 -10.34 -19.34
C LEU A 149 -3.97 -9.05 -19.75
N PRO A 150 -2.67 -9.17 -20.05
CA PRO A 150 -1.72 -8.09 -19.85
C PRO A 150 -1.55 -7.17 -21.08
N ALA A 151 -2.63 -6.71 -21.70
CA ALA A 151 -2.51 -5.74 -22.80
C ALA A 151 -1.77 -4.44 -22.36
N GLY A 152 -1.77 -4.11 -21.06
CA GLY A 152 -0.95 -3.05 -20.45
C GLY A 152 0.05 -3.49 -19.36
N LEU A 153 -0.03 -4.74 -18.87
CA LEU A 153 0.82 -5.23 -17.77
C LEU A 153 2.18 -5.80 -18.26
N VAL A 154 2.28 -6.30 -19.51
CA VAL A 154 3.56 -6.78 -20.07
C VAL A 154 4.61 -5.66 -20.13
N ALA A 155 4.18 -4.41 -20.34
CA ALA A 155 5.09 -3.26 -20.33
C ALA A 155 5.73 -3.01 -18.95
N CYS A 156 5.11 -3.47 -17.87
CA CYS A 156 5.56 -3.26 -16.49
C CYS A 156 6.56 -4.32 -16.01
N LEU A 157 6.58 -5.49 -16.66
CA LEU A 157 7.54 -6.57 -16.42
C LEU A 157 8.77 -6.51 -17.34
N ARG A 158 8.82 -5.59 -18.31
CA ARG A 158 10.07 -5.31 -19.02
C ARG A 158 11.03 -4.55 -18.09
N PRO A 159 12.17 -5.15 -17.71
CA PRO A 159 13.21 -4.40 -17.04
C PRO A 159 13.66 -3.27 -17.97
N ARG A 160 13.70 -2.01 -17.52
CA ARG A 160 14.36 -0.92 -18.29
C ARG A 160 15.87 -1.12 -18.42
N LYS A 161 16.44 -2.10 -17.70
CA LYS A 161 17.72 -2.76 -17.97
C LYS A 161 17.57 -4.22 -17.59
N THR A 162 17.85 -5.15 -18.50
CA THR A 162 17.81 -6.58 -18.18
C THR A 162 18.77 -6.87 -17.02
N PHE A 163 18.42 -7.84 -16.17
CA PHE A 163 19.29 -8.31 -15.07
C PHE A 163 20.71 -8.66 -15.57
N ALA A 164 20.82 -9.10 -16.84
CA ALA A 164 22.08 -9.34 -17.54
C ALA A 164 22.97 -8.09 -17.73
N GLN A 165 22.39 -6.88 -17.86
CA GLN A 165 23.15 -5.63 -18.06
C GLN A 165 23.75 -5.06 -16.76
N LEU A 166 23.27 -5.49 -15.59
CA LEU A 166 23.81 -5.09 -14.29
C LEU A 166 24.95 -6.01 -13.80
N TRP A 167 25.12 -7.19 -14.42
CA TRP A 167 26.12 -8.20 -14.05
C TRP A 167 27.31 -8.31 -15.02
N GLN A 168 27.39 -7.42 -16.02
CA GLN A 168 28.57 -7.28 -16.89
C GLN A 168 29.57 -6.23 -16.36
N THR A 169 29.81 -6.18 -15.05
CA THR A 169 31.00 -5.52 -14.51
C THR A 169 32.12 -6.56 -14.43
N PRO A 170 33.29 -6.34 -15.06
CA PRO A 170 34.43 -7.24 -14.93
C PRO A 170 34.87 -7.33 -13.48
N ASP A 171 34.88 -8.56 -12.97
CA ASP A 171 35.74 -9.13 -11.94
C ASP A 171 36.44 -8.16 -10.95
N LEU A 172 35.89 -8.04 -9.73
CA LEU A 172 36.61 -7.55 -8.55
C LEU A 172 37.07 -8.72 -7.66
N THR A 173 37.45 -9.86 -8.25
CA THR A 173 38.34 -10.82 -7.59
C THR A 173 39.78 -10.60 -8.05
N GLY A 174 40.33 -9.45 -7.66
CA GLY A 174 41.77 -9.24 -7.65
C GLY A 174 42.41 -10.18 -6.63
N LYS A 175 42.76 -11.39 -7.07
CA LYS A 175 43.75 -12.23 -6.39
C LYS A 175 45.06 -11.43 -6.33
N MET A 176 45.55 -11.17 -5.11
CA MET A 176 46.92 -10.71 -4.89
C MET A 176 47.89 -11.74 -5.48
N ASP A 177 48.70 -11.30 -6.43
CA ASP A 177 49.81 -12.06 -6.99
C ASP A 177 50.99 -12.02 -6.01
N PRO A 178 51.55 -13.15 -5.54
CA PRO A 178 52.68 -13.16 -4.62
C PRO A 178 53.98 -12.92 -5.40
N GLY A 179 54.17 -11.69 -5.85
CA GLY A 179 55.28 -11.31 -6.74
C GLY A 179 55.97 -9.98 -6.45
N ASP A 180 55.54 -9.21 -5.45
CA ASP A 180 56.16 -7.91 -5.16
C ASP A 180 56.53 -7.77 -3.67
N ARG A 181 57.68 -8.37 -3.33
CA ARG A 181 58.52 -7.95 -2.22
C ARG A 181 59.68 -7.16 -2.84
N ARG A 182 59.65 -5.84 -2.70
CA ARG A 182 60.85 -5.00 -2.61
C ARG A 182 60.53 -3.68 -1.91
#